data_AF-A0A8J3U871-F1
#
_entry.id   AF-A0A8J3U871-F1
#
_cell.length_a   1.000
_cell.length_b   1.000
_cell.length_c   1.000
_cell.angle_alpha   90.00
_cell.angle_beta   90.00
_cell.angle_gamma   90.00
#
_symmetry.space_group_name_H-M   'P 1'
#
loop_
_entity.id
_entity.type
_entity.pdbx_description
1 polymer ?
#
loop_
_entity_poly.entity_id
_entity_poly.type
_entity_poly.pdbx_seq_one_letter_code
_entity_poly.pdbx_strand_id
1 'polypeptide(L)'
;MRPLRHSVRAILFDGDEIVLFKRIRPGREPYWITPGGGVEPSDATLEATLRRELDEELGATAGPALRVFTIVEQDRLTTAYACRLVHMDLSRRSGPEFLDPEKGLHEIVRVRPEKLRELNLIPTELADFVADGAATLPALLAAAEAPGRYRPVVDVHLLLFDERERVLLGRRQGTGYADGEWQVMPSGHLEEGESIIDATAREAAEELGIEVSGLTVAHVAHHRNPGGTARVGMFLVARTVNGTPTNAEPHKCAELAWFPVDDLPERTVPYARAGIEAVRDTIGFALHGWEPATIPLLEAEAVRAGFEELTVSLIVHHDGNVVVVSDEETDRLPTVVARQGLQAAVHRLTGSDQPRFVGADDYVSVDGRPGRRFVFAAPLPAGSSALDFATVSRESTASPVTEPPSTGAGAARPARPRWLPARAVGASRLPHAERVLVARWLREE
;
A
#
# COMPACT_ATOMS: atom_id res chain seq x y z
N MET A 1 -39.94 14.53 -18.37
CA MET A 1 -38.61 14.97 -18.84
C MET A 1 -37.95 13.79 -19.52
N ARG A 2 -37.38 13.96 -20.73
CA ARG A 2 -36.50 12.92 -21.29
C ARG A 2 -35.25 12.83 -20.41
N PRO A 3 -34.73 11.64 -20.10
CA PRO A 3 -33.50 11.50 -19.32
C PRO A 3 -32.33 12.16 -20.08
N LEU A 4 -31.50 12.89 -19.34
CA LEU A 4 -30.28 13.52 -19.85
C LEU A 4 -29.33 12.42 -20.35
N ARG A 5 -28.91 12.49 -21.62
CA ARG A 5 -27.97 11.52 -22.18
C ARG A 5 -26.54 11.96 -21.86
N HIS A 6 -25.74 11.08 -21.27
CA HIS A 6 -24.33 11.34 -21.03
C HIS A 6 -23.49 10.69 -22.14
N SER A 7 -22.55 11.45 -22.71
CA SER A 7 -21.53 10.93 -23.62
C SER A 7 -20.13 11.38 -23.22
N VAL A 8 -19.13 10.62 -23.64
CA VAL A 8 -17.72 10.94 -23.44
C VAL A 8 -17.03 11.17 -24.78
N ARG A 9 -15.98 11.98 -24.79
CA ARG A 9 -15.17 12.26 -25.99
C ARG A 9 -13.69 12.32 -25.68
N ALA A 10 -12.87 11.83 -26.60
CA ALA A 10 -11.42 11.86 -26.50
C ALA A 10 -10.83 12.99 -27.35
N ILE A 11 -10.14 13.94 -26.72
CA ILE A 11 -9.11 14.75 -27.37
C ILE A 11 -7.84 13.88 -27.34
N LEU A 12 -7.75 12.99 -28.34
CA LEU A 12 -6.73 11.95 -28.40
C LEU A 12 -5.51 12.45 -29.16
N PHE A 13 -4.43 12.74 -28.44
CA PHE A 13 -3.16 13.19 -29.01
C PHE A 13 -2.36 11.99 -29.54
N ASP A 14 -1.97 12.05 -30.80
CA ASP A 14 -0.97 11.18 -31.44
C ASP A 14 0.23 12.06 -31.84
N GLY A 15 1.26 12.06 -30.99
CA GLY A 15 2.31 13.09 -31.04
C GLY A 15 1.75 14.48 -30.73
N ASP A 16 1.95 15.42 -31.66
CA ASP A 16 1.48 16.81 -31.59
C ASP A 16 0.16 17.03 -32.34
N GLU A 17 -0.45 15.97 -32.87
CA GLU A 17 -1.70 16.02 -33.63
C GLU A 17 -2.83 15.32 -32.86
N ILE A 18 -4.06 15.66 -33.19
CA ILE A 18 -5.25 15.05 -32.61
C ILE A 18 -5.92 14.15 -33.62
N VAL A 19 -6.27 12.95 -33.18
CA VAL A 19 -7.03 11.98 -33.96
C VAL A 19 -8.50 12.39 -34.00
N LEU A 20 -9.05 12.52 -35.21
CA LEU A 20 -10.46 12.84 -35.45
C LEU A 20 -11.07 11.88 -36.48
N PHE A 21 -12.39 11.74 -36.43
CA PHE A 21 -13.17 11.18 -37.52
C PHE A 21 -13.72 12.28 -38.40
N LYS A 22 -13.35 12.28 -39.67
CA LYS A 22 -14.03 13.05 -40.71
C LYS A 22 -15.20 12.24 -41.24
N ARG A 23 -16.41 12.75 -41.04
CA ARG A 23 -17.66 12.10 -41.45
C ARG A 23 -18.13 12.65 -42.78
N ILE A 24 -18.29 11.75 -43.75
CA ILE A 24 -18.82 12.06 -45.09
C ILE A 24 -20.17 11.36 -45.23
N ARG A 25 -21.24 12.14 -45.42
CA ARG A 25 -22.60 11.64 -45.63
C ARG A 25 -23.20 12.22 -46.91
N PRO A 26 -23.95 11.44 -47.71
CA PRO A 26 -24.62 11.97 -48.90
C PRO A 26 -25.51 13.17 -48.55
N GLY A 27 -25.38 14.27 -49.30
CA GLY A 27 -26.22 15.46 -49.12
C GLY A 27 -25.90 16.34 -47.91
N ARG A 28 -24.82 16.07 -47.16
CA ARG A 28 -24.37 16.90 -46.03
C ARG A 28 -22.90 17.26 -46.20
N GLU A 29 -22.54 18.49 -45.86
CA GLU A 29 -21.13 18.90 -45.83
C GLU A 29 -20.33 18.04 -44.84
N PRO A 30 -19.07 17.68 -45.18
CA PRO A 30 -18.21 16.96 -44.27
C PRO A 30 -18.04 17.69 -42.94
N TYR A 31 -18.02 16.93 -41.85
CA TYR A 31 -17.79 17.46 -40.51
C TYR A 31 -16.91 16.51 -39.71
N TRP A 32 -16.28 17.03 -38.67
CA TRP A 32 -15.33 16.29 -37.85
C TRP A 32 -15.92 16.04 -36.47
N ILE A 33 -15.59 14.89 -35.89
CA ILE A 33 -15.88 14.57 -34.50
C ILE A 33 -14.64 13.94 -33.85
N THR A 34 -14.52 14.14 -32.55
CA THR A 34 -13.60 13.36 -31.72
C THR A 34 -14.16 11.94 -31.50
N PRO A 35 -13.29 10.94 -31.30
CA PRO A 35 -13.70 9.61 -30.86
C PRO A 35 -14.45 9.65 -29.53
N GLY A 36 -15.34 8.69 -29.31
CA GLY A 36 -16.14 8.54 -28.10
C GLY A 36 -17.63 8.40 -28.38
N GLY A 37 -18.36 7.91 -27.38
CA GLY A 37 -19.77 7.59 -27.51
C GLY A 37 -20.57 7.78 -26.22
N GLY A 38 -21.71 7.08 -26.16
CA GLY A 38 -22.68 7.20 -25.08
C GLY A 38 -22.26 6.39 -23.86
N VAL A 39 -22.60 6.88 -22.66
CA VAL A 39 -22.46 6.11 -21.43
C VAL A 39 -23.55 5.05 -21.39
N GLU A 40 -23.13 3.78 -21.25
CA GLU A 40 -24.02 2.64 -21.14
C GLU A 40 -24.28 2.27 -19.66
N PRO A 41 -25.42 1.63 -19.32
CA PRO A 41 -25.70 1.23 -17.95
C PRO A 41 -24.67 0.27 -17.32
N SER A 42 -23.92 -0.46 -18.16
CA SER A 42 -22.85 -1.38 -17.74
C SER A 42 -21.51 -0.70 -17.51
N ASP A 43 -21.34 0.57 -17.90
CA ASP A 43 -20.08 1.27 -17.71
C ASP A 43 -19.88 1.65 -16.23
N ALA A 44 -18.80 1.16 -15.62
CA ALA A 44 -18.51 1.41 -14.20
C ALA A 44 -18.17 2.88 -13.91
N THR A 45 -17.54 3.58 -14.86
CA THR A 45 -17.16 5.00 -14.77
C THR A 45 -17.17 5.64 -16.15
N LEU A 46 -17.16 6.98 -16.20
CA LEU A 46 -17.02 7.72 -17.46
C LEU A 46 -15.69 7.44 -18.17
N GLU A 47 -14.62 7.17 -17.42
CA GLU A 47 -13.35 6.77 -18.01
C GLU A 47 -13.43 5.36 -18.60
N ALA A 48 -14.16 4.45 -17.96
CA ALA A 48 -14.41 3.11 -18.51
C ALA A 48 -15.19 3.20 -19.84
N THR A 49 -16.22 4.06 -19.92
CA THR A 49 -16.91 4.37 -21.20
C THR A 49 -15.91 4.86 -22.24
N LEU A 50 -15.05 5.83 -21.91
CA LEU A 50 -14.08 6.39 -22.86
C LEU A 50 -13.14 5.32 -23.41
N ARG A 51 -12.64 4.44 -22.53
CA ARG A 51 -11.73 3.36 -22.92
C ARG A 51 -12.40 2.31 -23.80
N ARG A 52 -13.66 1.95 -23.51
CA ARG A 52 -14.47 1.05 -24.35
C ARG A 52 -14.65 1.63 -25.75
N GLU A 53 -15.10 2.88 -25.84
CA GLU A 53 -15.37 3.53 -27.13
C GLU A 53 -14.08 3.69 -27.97
N LEU A 54 -12.94 4.00 -27.35
CA LEU A 54 -11.65 4.06 -28.05
C LEU A 54 -11.21 2.69 -28.62
N ASP A 55 -11.45 1.59 -27.90
CA ASP A 55 -11.16 0.24 -28.40
C ASP A 55 -12.14 -0.15 -29.52
N GLU A 56 -13.43 0.13 -29.37
CA GLU A 56 -14.46 -0.20 -30.36
C GLU A 56 -14.32 0.58 -31.67
N GLU A 57 -14.06 1.89 -31.58
CA GLU A 57 -14.01 2.80 -32.73
C GLU A 57 -12.65 2.85 -33.42
N LEU A 58 -11.55 2.65 -32.68
CA LEU A 58 -10.17 2.79 -33.19
C LEU A 58 -9.27 1.59 -32.93
N GLY A 59 -9.71 0.58 -32.15
CA GLY A 59 -8.81 -0.43 -31.61
C GLY A 59 -7.68 0.19 -30.77
N ALA A 60 -7.98 1.31 -30.11
CA ALA A 60 -6.98 2.17 -29.49
C ALA A 60 -6.92 2.02 -27.98
N THR A 61 -5.71 2.07 -27.43
CA THR A 61 -5.48 2.31 -26.02
C THR A 61 -4.85 3.69 -25.82
N ALA A 62 -5.19 4.31 -24.69
CA ALA A 62 -4.71 5.63 -24.32
C ALA A 62 -4.13 5.64 -22.90
N GLY A 63 -3.24 6.59 -22.65
CA GLY A 63 -2.60 6.85 -21.36
C GLY A 63 -3.58 7.38 -20.29
N PRO A 64 -3.10 8.09 -19.26
CA PRO A 64 -3.95 8.77 -18.30
C PRO A 64 -4.95 9.71 -19.00
N ALA A 65 -6.24 9.61 -18.63
CA ALA A 65 -7.30 10.42 -19.21
C ALA A 65 -7.64 11.58 -18.26
N LEU A 66 -7.27 12.80 -18.65
CA LEU A 66 -7.56 14.01 -17.90
C LEU A 66 -8.93 14.55 -18.33
N ARG A 67 -9.88 14.66 -17.40
CA ARG A 67 -11.16 15.33 -17.66
C ARG A 67 -10.93 16.83 -17.79
N VAL A 68 -11.16 17.40 -18.97
CA VAL A 68 -10.74 18.77 -19.30
C VAL A 68 -11.87 19.71 -19.71
N PHE A 69 -12.98 19.17 -20.21
CA PHE A 69 -14.06 20.01 -20.72
C PHE A 69 -15.41 19.32 -20.58
N THR A 70 -16.46 20.09 -20.25
CA THR A 70 -17.82 19.58 -20.13
C THR A 70 -18.77 20.51 -20.88
N ILE A 71 -19.59 19.92 -21.74
CA ILE A 71 -20.57 20.64 -22.56
C ILE A 71 -21.96 20.17 -22.14
N VAL A 72 -22.84 21.13 -21.88
CA VAL A 72 -24.23 20.88 -21.52
C VAL A 72 -25.12 21.44 -22.61
N GLU A 73 -25.81 20.56 -23.33
CA GLU A 73 -26.87 20.88 -24.29
C GLU A 73 -28.23 20.47 -23.68
N GLN A 74 -29.34 20.92 -24.28
CA GLN A 74 -30.70 20.78 -23.70
C GLN A 74 -31.07 19.36 -23.20
N ASP A 75 -30.57 18.30 -23.85
CA ASP A 75 -30.84 16.91 -23.49
C ASP A 75 -29.57 16.03 -23.41
N ARG A 76 -28.38 16.65 -23.43
CA ARG A 76 -27.10 15.94 -23.48
C ARG A 76 -26.01 16.58 -22.62
N LEU A 77 -25.32 15.77 -21.84
CA LEU A 77 -24.09 16.09 -21.13
C LEU A 77 -22.92 15.41 -21.84
N THR A 78 -21.93 16.17 -22.28
CA THR A 78 -20.72 15.61 -22.90
C THR A 78 -19.50 15.93 -22.07
N THR A 79 -18.75 14.90 -21.66
CA THR A 79 -17.50 15.05 -20.94
C THR A 79 -16.33 14.72 -21.86
N ALA A 80 -15.46 15.69 -22.11
CA ALA A 80 -14.25 15.50 -22.91
C ALA A 80 -13.04 15.23 -22.02
N TYR A 81 -12.25 14.25 -22.45
CA TYR A 81 -11.00 13.85 -21.84
C TYR A 81 -9.84 14.13 -22.79
N ALA A 82 -8.77 14.73 -22.30
CA ALA A 82 -7.49 14.76 -23.00
C ALA A 82 -6.69 13.52 -22.63
N CYS A 83 -6.07 12.86 -23.60
CA CYS A 83 -5.21 11.70 -23.39
C CYS A 83 -4.23 11.54 -24.56
N ARG A 84 -3.13 10.80 -24.35
CA ARG A 84 -2.25 10.37 -25.45
C ARG A 84 -2.59 8.98 -25.93
N LEU A 85 -2.54 8.80 -27.24
CA LEU A 85 -2.57 7.51 -27.88
C LEU A 85 -1.33 6.70 -27.49
N VAL A 86 -1.56 5.48 -27.02
CA VAL A 86 -0.48 4.52 -26.69
C VAL A 86 -0.35 3.51 -27.83
N HIS A 87 -1.47 2.97 -28.29
CA HIS A 87 -1.51 2.00 -29.37
C HIS A 87 -2.80 2.14 -30.16
N MET A 88 -2.76 1.86 -31.47
CA MET A 88 -3.94 1.84 -32.35
C MET A 88 -3.82 0.68 -33.33
N ASP A 89 -4.82 -0.20 -33.37
CA ASP A 89 -4.95 -1.26 -34.37
C ASP A 89 -6.34 -1.25 -34.99
N LEU A 90 -6.44 -0.65 -36.18
CA LEU A 90 -7.71 -0.47 -36.88
C LEU A 90 -8.37 -1.78 -37.34
N SER A 91 -7.65 -2.90 -37.31
CA SER A 91 -8.21 -4.22 -37.61
C SER A 91 -9.11 -4.77 -36.49
N ARG A 92 -8.98 -4.22 -35.29
CA ARG A 92 -9.74 -4.63 -34.09
C ARG A 92 -11.07 -3.89 -33.90
N ARG A 93 -11.40 -2.93 -34.77
CA ARG A 93 -12.63 -2.12 -34.66
C ARG A 93 -13.87 -3.01 -34.68
N SER A 94 -14.76 -2.79 -33.73
CA SER A 94 -15.98 -3.58 -33.50
C SER A 94 -17.25 -2.75 -33.42
N GLY A 95 -17.15 -1.44 -33.64
CA GLY A 95 -18.29 -0.51 -33.56
C GLY A 95 -19.39 -0.77 -34.61
N PRO A 96 -20.67 -0.54 -34.26
CA PRO A 96 -21.82 -0.77 -35.13
C PRO A 96 -21.92 0.23 -36.31
N GLU A 97 -21.07 1.27 -36.36
CA GLU A 97 -20.98 2.17 -37.52
C GLU A 97 -20.16 1.64 -38.69
N PHE A 98 -19.37 0.57 -38.51
CA PHE A 98 -18.56 0.00 -39.59
C PHE A 98 -19.27 -1.10 -40.39
N LEU A 99 -20.47 -1.50 -39.94
CA LEU A 99 -21.29 -2.55 -40.55
C LEU A 99 -22.48 -2.01 -41.38
N ASP A 100 -22.73 -0.69 -41.35
CA ASP A 100 -23.89 -0.04 -41.97
C ASP A 100 -23.48 1.07 -42.96
N PRO A 101 -23.59 0.86 -44.28
CA PRO A 101 -23.26 1.84 -45.32
C PRO A 101 -24.06 3.15 -45.23
N GLU A 102 -25.23 3.16 -44.57
CA GLU A 102 -26.08 4.37 -44.43
C GLU A 102 -25.56 5.35 -43.38
N LYS A 103 -24.63 4.93 -42.50
CA LYS A 103 -24.07 5.79 -41.42
C LYS A 103 -22.92 6.70 -41.88
N GLY A 104 -22.48 6.57 -43.13
CA GLY A 104 -21.43 7.37 -43.77
C GLY A 104 -20.03 6.79 -43.60
N LEU A 105 -19.06 7.35 -44.33
CA LEU A 105 -17.65 6.98 -44.20
C LEU A 105 -17.00 7.77 -43.06
N HIS A 106 -16.21 7.08 -42.24
CA HIS A 106 -15.32 7.68 -41.25
C HIS A 106 -13.88 7.57 -41.75
N GLU A 107 -13.33 8.70 -42.20
CA GLU A 107 -11.92 8.83 -42.48
C GLU A 107 -11.22 9.27 -41.18
N ILE A 108 -10.21 8.51 -40.75
CA ILE A 108 -9.40 8.87 -39.59
C ILE A 108 -8.35 9.87 -40.06
N VAL A 109 -8.36 11.06 -39.46
CA VAL A 109 -7.43 12.14 -39.78
C VAL A 109 -6.68 12.57 -38.54
N ARG A 110 -5.46 13.06 -38.74
CA ARG A 110 -4.64 13.71 -37.70
C ARG A 110 -4.58 15.19 -38.01
N VAL A 111 -4.88 16.02 -37.02
CA VAL A 111 -4.99 17.46 -37.19
C VAL A 111 -4.28 18.16 -36.04
N ARG A 112 -3.43 19.13 -36.35
CA ARG A 112 -2.81 19.98 -35.33
C ARG A 112 -3.87 20.80 -34.58
N PRO A 113 -3.78 20.94 -33.24
CA PRO A 113 -4.75 21.66 -32.42
C PRO A 113 -5.10 23.07 -32.93
N GLU A 114 -4.11 23.81 -33.43
CA GLU A 114 -4.29 25.21 -33.87
C GLU A 114 -5.17 25.33 -35.12
N LYS A 115 -5.26 24.24 -35.91
CA LYS A 115 -6.06 24.19 -37.14
C LYS A 115 -7.51 23.77 -36.91
N LEU A 116 -7.89 23.42 -35.69
CA LEU A 116 -9.24 22.90 -35.43
C LEU A 116 -10.35 23.92 -35.71
N ARG A 117 -10.06 25.22 -35.59
CA ARG A 117 -11.00 26.31 -35.94
C ARG A 117 -11.33 26.38 -37.42
N GLU A 118 -10.47 25.84 -38.27
CA GLU A 118 -10.68 25.79 -39.71
C GLU A 118 -11.60 24.62 -40.11
N LEU A 119 -11.85 23.69 -39.19
CA LEU A 119 -12.69 22.52 -39.41
C LEU A 119 -14.11 22.75 -38.89
N ASN A 120 -15.08 22.13 -39.55
CA ASN A 120 -16.42 21.96 -39.01
C ASN A 120 -16.42 20.85 -37.94
N LEU A 121 -15.70 21.06 -36.84
CA LEU A 121 -15.64 20.14 -35.70
C LEU A 121 -16.89 20.32 -34.85
N ILE A 122 -17.57 19.21 -34.54
CA ILE A 122 -18.79 19.20 -33.76
C ILE A 122 -18.54 18.44 -32.45
N PRO A 123 -18.75 19.05 -31.27
CA PRO A 123 -19.23 20.42 -31.05
C PRO A 123 -18.15 21.50 -31.28
N THR A 124 -18.56 22.68 -31.72
CA THR A 124 -17.64 23.78 -32.10
C THR A 124 -16.86 24.31 -30.90
N GLU A 125 -17.47 24.33 -29.72
CA GLU A 125 -16.85 24.75 -28.45
C GLU A 125 -15.63 23.90 -28.11
N LEU A 126 -15.61 22.63 -28.53
CA LEU A 126 -14.46 21.75 -28.35
C LEU A 126 -13.30 22.16 -29.27
N ALA A 127 -13.58 22.71 -30.46
CA ALA A 127 -12.54 23.21 -31.36
C ALA A 127 -11.81 24.40 -30.75
N ASP A 128 -12.58 25.35 -30.18
CA ASP A 128 -12.02 26.53 -29.52
C ASP A 128 -11.23 26.15 -28.27
N PHE A 129 -11.79 25.32 -27.40
CA PHE A 129 -11.11 24.84 -26.20
C PHE A 129 -9.75 24.21 -26.51
N VAL A 130 -9.71 23.34 -27.52
CA VAL A 130 -8.49 22.63 -27.88
C VAL A 130 -7.48 23.54 -28.57
N ALA A 131 -7.95 24.45 -29.44
CA ALA A 131 -7.08 25.42 -30.10
C ALA A 131 -6.45 26.40 -29.09
N ASP A 132 -7.21 26.86 -28.09
CA ASP A 132 -6.67 27.69 -26.99
C ASP A 132 -5.73 26.90 -26.08
N GLY A 133 -6.00 25.61 -25.90
CA GLY A 133 -5.21 24.68 -25.11
C GLY A 133 -4.02 24.05 -25.85
N ALA A 134 -3.72 24.45 -27.09
CA ALA A 134 -2.79 23.75 -27.97
C ALA A 134 -1.40 23.49 -27.35
N ALA A 135 -0.86 24.48 -26.63
CA ALA A 135 0.42 24.35 -25.93
C ALA A 135 0.29 23.73 -24.53
N THR A 136 -0.84 23.96 -23.84
CA THR A 136 -1.03 23.61 -22.43
C THR A 136 -1.50 22.17 -22.24
N LEU A 137 -2.37 21.66 -23.11
CA LEU A 137 -2.90 20.30 -23.01
C LEU A 137 -1.80 19.23 -23.14
N PRO A 138 -0.87 19.29 -24.12
CA PRO A 138 0.25 18.35 -24.17
C PRO A 138 1.15 18.44 -22.93
N ALA A 139 1.34 19.64 -22.36
CA ALA A 139 2.14 19.82 -21.14
C ALA A 139 1.45 19.22 -19.91
N LEU A 140 0.13 19.40 -19.77
CA LEU A 140 -0.67 18.78 -18.71
C LEU A 140 -0.66 17.25 -18.82
N LEU A 141 -0.77 16.72 -20.04
CA LEU A 141 -0.64 15.28 -20.29
C LEU A 141 0.76 14.77 -19.95
N ALA A 142 1.80 15.48 -20.37
CA ALA A 142 3.17 15.14 -20.02
C ALA A 142 3.41 15.18 -18.50
N ALA A 143 2.77 16.09 -17.77
CA ALA A 143 2.83 16.13 -16.31
C ALA A 143 2.05 14.98 -15.64
N ALA A 144 0.95 14.52 -16.26
CA ALA A 144 0.19 13.36 -15.81
C ALA A 144 0.87 12.03 -16.16
N GLU A 145 1.68 12.00 -17.23
CA GLU A 145 2.45 10.84 -17.71
C GLU A 145 3.86 10.76 -17.16
N ALA A 146 4.44 11.89 -16.74
CA ALA A 146 5.66 11.90 -15.95
C ALA A 146 5.46 10.89 -14.83
N PRO A 147 6.36 9.89 -14.67
CA PRO A 147 6.13 8.79 -13.73
C PRO A 147 5.86 9.40 -12.37
N GLY A 148 4.57 9.47 -12.03
CA GLY A 148 4.14 9.95 -10.75
C GLY A 148 4.80 9.04 -9.73
N ARG A 149 5.32 9.61 -8.65
CA ARG A 149 5.67 8.78 -7.51
C ARG A 149 4.45 7.93 -7.21
N TYR A 150 4.65 6.62 -7.09
CA TYR A 150 3.58 5.69 -6.75
C TYR A 150 2.83 6.22 -5.51
N ARG A 151 1.50 6.38 -5.62
CA ARG A 151 0.62 6.87 -4.55
C ARG A 151 -0.28 5.72 -4.09
N PRO A 152 0.07 5.01 -3.00
CA PRO A 152 -0.84 4.03 -2.43
C PRO A 152 -2.03 4.72 -1.78
N VAL A 153 -3.16 4.03 -1.73
CA VAL A 153 -4.25 4.38 -0.80
C VAL A 153 -3.73 4.16 0.63
N VAL A 154 -4.03 5.09 1.54
CA VAL A 154 -3.73 4.94 2.97
C VAL A 154 -5.04 4.81 3.72
N ASP A 155 -5.18 3.70 4.46
CA ASP A 155 -6.34 3.42 5.30
C ASP A 155 -5.91 3.48 6.78
N VAL A 156 -6.81 3.95 7.65
CA VAL A 156 -6.64 3.92 9.11
C VAL A 156 -7.60 2.89 9.73
N HIS A 157 -7.10 2.14 10.70
CA HIS A 157 -7.83 1.12 11.45
C HIS A 157 -7.59 1.36 12.93
N LEU A 158 -8.63 1.68 13.68
CA LEU A 158 -8.52 1.77 15.14
C LEU A 158 -8.94 0.44 15.78
N LEU A 159 -8.01 -0.20 16.46
CA LEU A 159 -8.28 -1.39 17.26
C LEU A 159 -8.78 -0.97 18.64
N LEU A 160 -10.06 -1.21 18.89
CA LEU A 160 -10.68 -1.05 20.20
C LEU A 160 -10.77 -2.42 20.87
N PHE A 161 -10.38 -2.46 22.15
CA PHE A 161 -10.44 -3.65 22.99
C PHE A 161 -11.37 -3.43 24.19
N ASP A 162 -12.18 -4.42 24.52
CA ASP A 162 -12.94 -4.43 25.76
C ASP A 162 -12.11 -4.98 26.94
N GLU A 163 -12.70 -4.99 28.14
CA GLU A 163 -12.06 -5.51 29.36
C GLU A 163 -11.69 -7.00 29.28
N ARG A 164 -12.18 -7.72 28.27
CA ARG A 164 -11.91 -9.15 28.02
C ARG A 164 -10.95 -9.35 26.84
N GLU A 165 -10.24 -8.30 26.43
CA GLU A 165 -9.29 -8.30 25.30
C GLU A 165 -9.94 -8.74 23.97
N ARG A 166 -11.25 -8.53 23.82
CA ARG A 166 -11.94 -8.75 22.55
C ARG A 166 -11.87 -7.50 21.70
N VAL A 167 -11.71 -7.66 20.38
CA VAL A 167 -11.65 -6.57 19.42
C VAL A 167 -13.05 -6.24 18.88
N LEU A 168 -13.35 -4.95 18.72
CA LEU A 168 -14.59 -4.49 18.08
C LEU A 168 -14.52 -4.62 16.56
N LEU A 169 -15.47 -5.32 15.97
CA LEU A 169 -15.64 -5.42 14.53
C LEU A 169 -17.04 -4.93 14.10
N GLY A 170 -17.12 -4.39 12.89
CA GLY A 170 -18.38 -4.05 12.22
C GLY A 170 -18.62 -4.96 11.01
N ARG A 171 -19.85 -5.45 10.84
CA ARG A 171 -20.23 -6.19 9.63
C ARG A 171 -20.61 -5.22 8.53
N ARG A 172 -19.83 -5.23 7.44
CA ARG A 172 -19.99 -4.31 6.30
C ARG A 172 -21.33 -4.53 5.59
N GLN A 173 -21.99 -3.47 5.14
CA GLN A 173 -23.13 -3.53 4.24
C GLN A 173 -23.24 -2.28 3.38
N GLY A 174 -23.72 -2.37 2.15
CA GLY A 174 -23.95 -1.19 1.32
C GLY A 174 -22.67 -0.43 0.93
N THR A 175 -21.51 -1.09 1.05
CA THR A 175 -20.20 -0.48 0.76
C THR A 175 -19.66 -0.86 -0.61
N GLY A 176 -20.23 -1.88 -1.26
CA GLY A 176 -19.77 -2.37 -2.57
C GLY A 176 -18.50 -3.22 -2.53
N TYR A 177 -17.89 -3.41 -1.35
CA TYR A 177 -16.73 -4.27 -1.15
C TYR A 177 -16.87 -5.07 0.14
N ALA A 178 -16.67 -6.39 0.08
CA ALA A 178 -16.74 -7.30 1.22
C ALA A 178 -18.03 -7.16 2.08
N ASP A 179 -19.16 -6.86 1.45
CA ASP A 179 -20.45 -6.75 2.15
C ASP A 179 -20.82 -8.10 2.79
N GLY A 180 -21.25 -8.05 4.06
CA GLY A 180 -21.51 -9.22 4.90
C GLY A 180 -20.27 -9.80 5.60
N GLU A 181 -19.07 -9.27 5.34
CA GLU A 181 -17.85 -9.62 6.10
C GLU A 181 -17.61 -8.66 7.28
N TRP A 182 -16.87 -9.15 8.27
CA TRP A 182 -16.44 -8.39 9.44
C TRP A 182 -15.15 -7.62 9.15
N GLN A 183 -15.11 -6.37 9.59
CA GLN A 183 -14.00 -5.45 9.39
C GLN A 183 -13.67 -4.75 10.72
N VAL A 184 -12.42 -4.33 10.90
CA VAL A 184 -12.05 -3.47 12.05
C VAL A 184 -12.93 -2.22 12.01
N MET A 185 -13.49 -1.85 13.17
CA MET A 185 -14.35 -0.68 13.31
C MET A 185 -13.89 0.13 14.53
N PRO A 186 -13.57 1.44 14.38
CA PRO A 186 -13.73 2.26 13.18
C PRO A 186 -12.58 2.10 12.18
N SER A 187 -12.86 2.32 10.90
CA SER A 187 -11.84 2.34 9.84
C SER A 187 -12.26 3.11 8.61
N GLY A 188 -11.32 3.83 7.99
CA GLY A 188 -11.61 4.55 6.75
C GLY A 188 -10.36 5.02 6.02
N HIS A 189 -10.55 5.87 5.01
CA HIS A 189 -9.48 6.36 4.16
C HIS A 189 -8.89 7.65 4.74
N LEU A 190 -7.59 7.83 4.58
CA LEU A 190 -6.95 9.12 4.85
C LEU A 190 -7.37 10.13 3.77
N GLU A 191 -7.88 11.28 4.19
CA GLU A 191 -8.26 12.38 3.29
C GLU A 191 -7.14 13.41 3.10
N GLU A 192 -7.30 14.29 2.11
CA GLU A 192 -6.33 15.34 1.84
C GLU A 192 -6.38 16.42 2.93
N GLY A 193 -5.21 16.75 3.50
CA GLY A 193 -5.07 17.83 4.48
C GLY A 193 -5.18 17.39 5.95
N GLU A 194 -5.36 16.10 6.23
CA GLU A 194 -5.37 15.55 7.59
C GLU A 194 -4.19 14.60 7.87
N SER A 195 -3.85 14.42 9.15
CA SER A 195 -2.87 13.41 9.57
C SER A 195 -3.55 12.06 9.83
N ILE A 196 -2.78 10.96 9.89
CA ILE A 196 -3.32 9.64 10.28
C ILE A 196 -3.99 9.64 11.66
N ILE A 197 -3.56 10.54 12.55
CA ILE A 197 -4.12 10.68 13.90
C ILE A 197 -5.47 11.37 13.82
N ASP A 198 -5.56 12.45 13.04
CA ASP A 198 -6.79 13.21 12.84
C ASP A 198 -7.83 12.35 12.10
N ALA A 199 -7.43 11.65 11.05
CA ALA A 199 -8.29 10.71 10.32
C ALA A 199 -8.85 9.62 11.24
N THR A 200 -8.01 9.02 12.09
CA THR A 200 -8.47 7.99 13.02
C THR A 200 -9.46 8.54 14.04
N ALA A 201 -9.25 9.76 14.54
CA ALA A 201 -10.17 10.41 15.46
C ALA A 201 -11.49 10.80 14.79
N ARG A 202 -11.45 11.26 13.53
CA ARG A 202 -12.62 11.55 12.70
C ARG A 202 -13.45 10.30 12.47
N GLU A 203 -12.86 9.22 11.98
CA GLU A 203 -13.55 7.93 11.75
C GLU A 203 -14.16 7.38 13.04
N ALA A 204 -13.47 7.52 14.19
CA ALA A 204 -14.01 7.10 15.48
C ALA A 204 -15.25 7.92 15.91
N ALA A 205 -15.27 9.22 15.62
CA ALA A 205 -16.42 10.07 15.87
C ALA A 205 -17.57 9.77 14.90
N GLU A 206 -17.27 9.61 13.61
CA GLU A 206 -18.26 9.42 12.54
C GLU A 206 -18.93 8.05 12.57
N GLU A 207 -18.14 6.97 12.70
CA GLU A 207 -18.67 5.60 12.62
C GLU A 207 -19.17 5.06 13.97
N LEU A 208 -18.60 5.55 15.08
CA LEU A 208 -18.85 5.00 16.42
C LEU A 208 -19.42 6.00 17.44
N GLY A 209 -19.37 7.30 17.17
CA GLY A 209 -19.82 8.34 18.12
C GLY A 209 -18.94 8.44 19.38
N ILE A 210 -17.66 8.08 19.28
CA ILE A 210 -16.70 8.09 20.40
C ILE A 210 -15.56 9.08 20.17
N GLU A 211 -14.95 9.54 21.25
CA GLU A 211 -13.75 10.38 21.21
C GLU A 211 -12.53 9.58 21.66
N VAL A 212 -11.41 9.74 20.95
CA VAL A 212 -10.18 8.99 21.22
C VAL A 212 -8.98 9.91 21.34
N SER A 213 -8.03 9.56 22.21
CA SER A 213 -6.79 10.31 22.38
C SER A 213 -5.61 9.42 22.76
N GLY A 214 -4.39 9.95 22.59
CA GLY A 214 -3.16 9.21 22.80
C GLY A 214 -2.99 8.05 21.81
N LEU A 215 -3.40 8.27 20.56
CA LEU A 215 -3.31 7.31 19.47
C LEU A 215 -1.85 6.99 19.14
N THR A 216 -1.53 5.70 19.00
CA THR A 216 -0.21 5.23 18.56
C THR A 216 -0.36 4.16 17.50
N VAL A 217 0.52 4.16 16.50
CA VAL A 217 0.60 3.10 15.48
C VAL A 217 1.12 1.82 16.13
N ALA A 218 0.29 0.78 16.11
CA ALA A 218 0.63 -0.56 16.58
C ALA A 218 1.17 -1.44 15.45
N HIS A 219 0.67 -1.26 14.22
CA HIS A 219 1.10 -2.03 13.06
C HIS A 219 0.93 -1.23 11.75
N VAL A 220 1.83 -1.47 10.80
CA VAL A 220 1.71 -0.98 9.41
C VAL A 220 1.70 -2.17 8.47
N ALA A 221 0.64 -2.28 7.66
CA ALA A 221 0.56 -3.29 6.62
C ALA A 221 0.71 -2.65 5.25
N HIS A 222 1.70 -3.07 4.46
CA HIS A 222 1.67 -2.83 3.02
C HIS A 222 0.89 -4.00 2.40
N HIS A 223 -0.37 -3.75 2.06
CA HIS A 223 -1.25 -4.77 1.52
C HIS A 223 -1.32 -4.68 0.00
N ARG A 224 -1.20 -5.82 -0.68
CA ARG A 224 -1.55 -5.99 -2.09
C ARG A 224 -2.68 -6.98 -2.23
N ASN A 225 -3.77 -6.55 -2.86
CA ASN A 225 -4.89 -7.45 -3.15
C ASN A 225 -4.56 -8.36 -4.35
N PRO A 226 -5.32 -9.45 -4.58
CA PRO A 226 -5.14 -10.31 -5.75
C PRO A 226 -5.28 -9.57 -7.09
N GLY A 227 -6.05 -8.47 -7.12
CA GLY A 227 -6.20 -7.58 -8.28
C GLY A 227 -4.99 -6.67 -8.55
N GLY A 228 -3.96 -6.72 -7.69
CA GLY A 228 -2.70 -5.99 -7.84
C GLY A 228 -2.71 -4.55 -7.32
N THR A 229 -3.84 -4.04 -6.84
CA THR A 229 -3.92 -2.74 -6.14
C THR A 229 -3.26 -2.88 -4.77
N ALA A 230 -2.37 -1.94 -4.46
CA ALA A 230 -1.70 -1.89 -3.17
C ALA A 230 -2.11 -0.66 -2.35
N ARG A 231 -2.09 -0.84 -1.03
CA ARG A 231 -2.51 0.13 -0.01
C ARG A 231 -1.65 0.00 1.23
N VAL A 232 -1.56 1.07 2.02
CA VAL A 232 -0.90 1.09 3.32
C VAL A 232 -1.97 1.18 4.40
N GLY A 233 -2.16 0.09 5.15
CA GLY A 233 -3.06 0.05 6.30
C GLY A 233 -2.32 0.45 7.57
N MET A 234 -2.76 1.53 8.21
CA MET A 234 -2.25 2.02 9.48
C MET A 234 -3.15 1.48 10.59
N PHE A 235 -2.65 0.61 11.46
CA PHE A 235 -3.39 0.07 12.60
C PHE A 235 -2.97 0.79 13.87
N LEU A 236 -3.92 1.47 14.50
CA LEU A 236 -3.71 2.30 15.67
C LEU A 236 -4.44 1.72 16.89
N VAL A 237 -3.90 2.03 18.06
CA VAL A 237 -4.55 1.83 19.35
C VAL A 237 -4.66 3.17 20.07
N ALA A 238 -5.72 3.36 20.85
CA ALA A 238 -5.92 4.56 21.65
C ALA A 238 -5.55 4.31 23.12
N ARG A 239 -4.96 5.31 23.78
CA ARG A 239 -4.74 5.29 25.23
C ARG A 239 -6.04 5.53 26.00
N THR A 240 -6.86 6.45 25.47
CA THR A 240 -8.10 6.88 26.11
C THR A 240 -9.22 6.85 25.08
N VAL A 241 -10.35 6.25 25.46
CA VAL A 241 -11.58 6.20 24.67
C VAL A 241 -12.70 6.73 25.57
N ASN A 242 -13.40 7.76 25.11
CA ASN A 242 -14.53 8.36 25.80
C ASN A 242 -15.82 8.11 25.01
N GLY A 243 -16.90 7.78 25.71
CA GLY A 243 -18.17 7.39 25.11
C GLY A 243 -18.33 5.87 25.01
N THR A 244 -19.51 5.44 24.55
CA THR A 244 -19.82 4.02 24.30
C THR A 244 -19.95 3.84 22.79
N PRO A 245 -19.19 2.92 22.16
CA PRO A 245 -19.30 2.66 20.73
C PRO A 245 -20.74 2.31 20.33
N THR A 246 -21.29 3.04 19.35
CA THR A 246 -22.60 2.77 18.77
C THR A 246 -22.49 2.78 17.25
N ASN A 247 -23.34 2.05 16.53
CA ASN A 247 -23.32 2.10 15.07
C ASN A 247 -23.93 3.43 14.59
N ALA A 248 -23.09 4.43 14.34
CA ALA A 248 -23.53 5.75 13.88
C ALA A 248 -23.79 5.80 12.36
N GLU A 249 -23.30 4.82 11.60
CA GLU A 249 -23.52 4.70 10.16
C GLU A 249 -24.25 3.39 9.77
N PRO A 250 -25.53 3.24 10.15
CA PRO A 250 -26.28 2.00 9.90
C PRO A 250 -26.50 1.68 8.42
N HIS A 251 -26.18 2.60 7.51
CA HIS A 251 -26.25 2.39 6.06
C HIS A 251 -24.97 1.75 5.49
N LYS A 252 -23.84 1.79 6.22
CA LYS A 252 -22.55 1.18 5.86
C LYS A 252 -22.17 -0.01 6.75
N CYS A 253 -22.73 -0.09 7.95
CA CYS A 253 -22.48 -1.14 8.93
C CYS A 253 -23.80 -1.77 9.38
N ALA A 254 -23.91 -3.10 9.27
CA ALA A 254 -25.10 -3.85 9.65
C ALA A 254 -25.19 -4.06 11.16
N GLU A 255 -24.07 -4.36 11.79
CA GLU A 255 -23.99 -4.66 13.22
C GLU A 255 -22.55 -4.49 13.73
N LEU A 256 -22.44 -4.21 15.03
CA LEU A 256 -21.18 -4.18 15.78
C LEU A 256 -21.13 -5.37 16.73
N ALA A 257 -19.99 -6.03 16.82
CA ALA A 257 -19.78 -7.12 17.78
C ALA A 257 -18.32 -7.22 18.23
N TRP A 258 -18.14 -7.73 19.45
CA TRP A 258 -16.85 -7.96 20.10
C TRP A 258 -16.41 -9.41 19.94
N PHE A 259 -15.23 -9.63 19.37
CA PHE A 259 -14.68 -10.97 19.11
C PHE A 259 -13.34 -11.19 19.80
N PRO A 260 -13.05 -12.39 20.35
CA PRO A 260 -11.71 -12.72 20.81
C PRO A 260 -10.69 -12.58 19.68
N VAL A 261 -9.53 -12.00 19.98
CA VAL A 261 -8.44 -11.83 18.99
C VAL A 261 -7.91 -13.16 18.45
N ASP A 262 -8.06 -14.24 19.21
CA ASP A 262 -7.65 -15.60 18.84
C ASP A 262 -8.77 -16.43 18.19
N ASP A 263 -9.99 -15.89 18.11
CA ASP A 263 -11.17 -16.55 17.53
C ASP A 263 -12.02 -15.57 16.73
N LEU A 264 -11.36 -14.91 15.75
CA LEU A 264 -12.03 -13.98 14.86
C LEU A 264 -12.97 -14.75 13.89
N PRO A 265 -14.14 -14.18 13.52
CA PRO A 265 -15.08 -14.81 12.60
C PRO A 265 -14.44 -15.22 11.28
N GLU A 266 -14.79 -16.40 10.75
CA GLU A 266 -14.24 -16.91 9.49
C GLU A 266 -14.36 -15.87 8.35
N ARG A 267 -15.50 -15.18 8.28
CA ARG A 267 -15.77 -14.10 7.33
C ARG A 267 -15.27 -12.73 7.80
N THR A 268 -14.02 -12.66 8.25
CA THR A 268 -13.33 -11.39 8.52
C THR A 268 -12.47 -11.01 7.32
N VAL A 269 -12.56 -9.75 6.89
CA VAL A 269 -11.80 -9.23 5.74
C VAL A 269 -10.32 -9.61 5.90
N PRO A 270 -9.69 -10.27 4.90
CA PRO A 270 -8.38 -10.91 5.09
C PRO A 270 -7.27 -9.99 5.61
N TYR A 271 -7.17 -8.77 5.08
CA TYR A 271 -6.12 -7.84 5.53
C TYR A 271 -6.41 -7.29 6.94
N ALA A 272 -7.68 -7.15 7.32
CA ALA A 272 -8.08 -6.71 8.66
C ALA A 272 -7.73 -7.78 9.69
N ARG A 273 -8.04 -9.06 9.39
CA ARG A 273 -7.60 -10.22 10.16
C ARG A 273 -6.08 -10.23 10.34
N ALA A 274 -5.33 -10.11 9.24
CA ALA A 274 -3.87 -10.10 9.27
C ALA A 274 -3.31 -8.96 10.14
N GLY A 275 -3.93 -7.77 10.11
CA GLY A 275 -3.54 -6.65 10.96
C GLY A 275 -3.84 -6.86 12.45
N ILE A 276 -4.99 -7.44 12.79
CA ILE A 276 -5.33 -7.79 14.18
C ILE A 276 -4.33 -8.83 14.73
N GLU A 277 -4.08 -9.89 13.97
CA GLU A 277 -3.12 -10.95 14.33
C GLU A 277 -1.70 -10.38 14.47
N ALA A 278 -1.29 -9.48 13.58
CA ALA A 278 0.01 -8.81 13.66
C ALA A 278 0.14 -7.91 14.90
N VAL A 279 -0.90 -7.17 15.27
CA VAL A 279 -0.89 -6.34 16.49
C VAL A 279 -0.82 -7.23 17.74
N ARG A 280 -1.60 -8.32 17.80
CA ARG A 280 -1.51 -9.31 18.88
C ARG A 280 -0.08 -9.84 19.02
N ASP A 281 0.55 -10.17 17.90
CA ASP A 281 1.90 -10.74 17.87
C ASP A 281 3.01 -9.67 18.00
N THR A 282 2.63 -8.40 18.26
CA THR A 282 3.55 -7.24 18.40
C THR A 282 4.46 -7.04 17.18
N ILE A 283 3.93 -7.33 15.99
CA ILE A 283 4.62 -7.15 14.71
C ILE A 283 4.37 -5.71 14.25
N GLY A 284 5.41 -4.87 14.20
CA GLY A 284 5.27 -3.47 13.79
C GLY A 284 5.01 -3.26 12.29
N PHE A 285 5.42 -4.21 11.44
CA PHE A 285 5.27 -4.10 9.98
C PHE A 285 5.07 -5.47 9.30
N ALA A 286 4.21 -5.53 8.28
CA ALA A 286 4.06 -6.70 7.43
C ALA A 286 3.76 -6.37 5.96
N LEU A 287 4.23 -7.26 5.08
CA LEU A 287 3.81 -7.32 3.69
C LEU A 287 2.67 -8.34 3.58
N HIS A 288 1.44 -7.88 3.33
CA HIS A 288 0.27 -8.75 3.23
C HIS A 288 -0.17 -8.92 1.77
N GLY A 289 -0.13 -10.13 1.24
CA GLY A 289 -0.47 -10.43 -0.17
C GLY A 289 0.64 -10.09 -1.18
N TRP A 290 1.84 -9.79 -0.70
CA TRP A 290 3.06 -9.69 -1.52
C TRP A 290 3.79 -11.02 -1.56
N GLU A 291 4.48 -11.28 -2.68
CA GLU A 291 5.45 -12.37 -2.74
C GLU A 291 6.63 -12.05 -1.80
N PRO A 292 7.10 -13.03 -0.99
CA PRO A 292 8.27 -12.83 -0.15
C PRO A 292 9.48 -12.41 -0.98
N ALA A 293 10.26 -11.46 -0.47
CA ALA A 293 11.55 -11.13 -1.07
C ALA A 293 12.45 -12.38 -1.04
N THR A 294 12.99 -12.76 -2.20
CA THR A 294 13.92 -13.87 -2.28
C THR A 294 15.31 -13.41 -1.85
N ILE A 295 16.06 -14.31 -1.20
CA ILE A 295 17.43 -14.05 -0.77
C ILE A 295 18.32 -13.52 -1.92
N PRO A 296 18.28 -14.08 -3.15
CA PRO A 296 19.06 -13.54 -4.27
C PRO A 296 18.70 -12.10 -4.64
N LEU A 297 17.43 -11.71 -4.49
CA LEU A 297 16.98 -10.36 -4.81
C LEU A 297 17.47 -9.35 -3.77
N LEU A 298 17.46 -9.73 -2.49
CA LEU A 298 18.01 -8.94 -1.38
C LEU A 298 19.54 -8.73 -1.53
N GLU A 299 20.28 -9.80 -1.86
CA GLU A 299 21.72 -9.72 -2.14
C GLU A 299 21.99 -8.77 -3.32
N ALA A 300 21.27 -8.95 -4.43
CA ALA A 300 21.45 -8.12 -5.62
C ALA A 300 21.12 -6.64 -5.35
N GLU A 301 20.13 -6.34 -4.50
CA GLU A 301 19.82 -4.97 -4.08
C GLU A 301 20.94 -4.35 -3.26
N ALA A 302 21.45 -5.06 -2.25
CA ALA A 302 22.52 -4.53 -1.42
C ALA A 302 23.81 -4.28 -2.21
N VAL A 303 24.16 -5.18 -3.14
CA VAL A 303 25.28 -4.96 -4.06
C VAL A 303 25.06 -3.73 -4.94
N ARG A 304 23.85 -3.54 -5.50
CA ARG A 304 23.51 -2.34 -6.27
C ARG A 304 23.59 -1.06 -5.44
N ALA A 305 23.24 -1.14 -4.15
CA ALA A 305 23.31 -0.03 -3.21
C ALA A 305 24.74 0.24 -2.70
N GLY A 306 25.73 -0.56 -3.11
CA GLY A 306 27.14 -0.35 -2.79
C GLY A 306 27.58 -0.86 -1.42
N PHE A 307 26.79 -1.75 -0.79
CA PHE A 307 27.22 -2.41 0.44
C PHE A 307 28.29 -3.46 0.14
N GLU A 308 29.38 -3.41 0.90
CA GLU A 308 30.54 -4.29 0.75
C GLU A 308 30.48 -5.49 1.70
N GLU A 309 29.68 -5.39 2.77
CA GLU A 309 29.48 -6.44 3.76
C GLU A 309 27.99 -6.72 3.97
N LEU A 310 27.60 -8.00 3.99
CA LEU A 310 26.23 -8.43 4.24
C LEU A 310 26.20 -9.40 5.41
N THR A 311 25.39 -9.11 6.43
CA THR A 311 25.22 -9.95 7.63
C THR A 311 23.78 -10.37 7.83
N VAL A 312 23.57 -11.40 8.65
CA VAL A 312 22.27 -11.98 8.99
C VAL A 312 22.05 -11.98 10.48
N SER A 313 20.89 -11.46 10.90
CA SER A 313 20.32 -11.70 12.22
C SER A 313 19.05 -12.53 12.11
N LEU A 314 18.90 -13.50 13.01
CA LEU A 314 17.71 -14.30 13.19
C LEU A 314 17.00 -13.88 14.48
N ILE A 315 15.74 -13.52 14.38
CA ILE A 315 14.84 -13.32 15.51
C ILE A 315 14.05 -14.62 15.76
N VAL A 316 14.11 -15.10 16.99
CA VAL A 316 13.39 -16.28 17.47
C VAL A 316 12.51 -15.87 18.65
N HIS A 317 11.24 -16.24 18.62
CA HIS A 317 10.33 -16.09 19.75
C HIS A 317 10.23 -17.43 20.49
N HIS A 318 10.51 -17.44 21.79
CA HIS A 318 10.41 -18.64 22.63
C HIS A 318 9.97 -18.27 24.05
N ASP A 319 8.85 -18.83 24.51
CA ASP A 319 8.28 -18.63 25.86
C ASP A 319 8.22 -17.15 26.29
N GLY A 320 7.71 -16.29 25.40
CA GLY A 320 7.58 -14.85 25.65
C GLY A 320 8.89 -14.05 25.56
N ASN A 321 10.02 -14.69 25.21
CA ASN A 321 11.31 -14.03 25.01
C ASN A 321 11.61 -13.86 23.52
N VAL A 322 12.23 -12.73 23.18
CA VAL A 322 12.79 -12.47 21.85
C VAL A 322 14.29 -12.73 21.91
N VAL A 323 14.74 -13.66 21.08
CA VAL A 323 16.14 -14.08 20.97
C VAL A 323 16.68 -13.65 19.61
N VAL A 324 17.75 -12.85 19.59
CA VAL A 324 18.41 -12.47 18.33
C VAL A 324 19.75 -13.20 18.22
N VAL A 325 19.94 -13.92 17.11
CA VAL A 325 21.16 -14.64 16.76
C VAL A 325 21.78 -13.97 15.54
N SER A 326 22.98 -13.41 15.68
CA SER A 326 23.72 -12.75 14.58
C SER A 326 24.84 -13.67 14.07
N ASP A 327 25.14 -13.61 12.77
CA ASP A 327 26.28 -14.27 12.15
C ASP A 327 27.61 -13.46 12.25
N GLU A 328 27.58 -12.22 12.76
CA GLU A 328 28.80 -11.41 12.90
C GLU A 328 28.88 -10.51 14.15
N GLU A 329 30.13 -10.20 14.53
CA GLU A 329 30.66 -9.67 15.79
C GLU A 329 30.63 -8.12 15.87
N THR A 330 29.58 -7.43 15.45
CA THR A 330 29.68 -5.95 15.26
C THR A 330 29.46 -5.08 16.49
N ASP A 331 29.60 -5.57 17.72
CA ASP A 331 29.55 -4.68 18.92
C ASP A 331 30.67 -4.94 19.94
N ARG A 332 31.86 -5.37 19.48
CA ARG A 332 33.23 -5.20 20.08
C ARG A 332 34.16 -6.41 19.78
N LEU A 333 35.01 -6.27 18.73
CA LEU A 333 36.36 -6.84 18.39
C LEU A 333 36.93 -8.11 19.10
N PRO A 334 37.90 -8.85 18.48
CA PRO A 334 38.12 -9.23 17.07
C PRO A 334 38.36 -10.76 16.86
N THR A 335 38.13 -11.33 15.67
CA THR A 335 39.14 -11.89 14.73
C THR A 335 38.44 -12.46 13.48
N VAL A 336 38.88 -11.99 12.30
CA VAL A 336 38.56 -12.42 10.92
C VAL A 336 37.90 -13.79 10.77
N VAL A 337 36.66 -13.81 10.28
CA VAL A 337 36.10 -14.94 9.52
C VAL A 337 35.23 -14.42 8.37
N ALA A 338 35.82 -14.24 7.19
CA ALA A 338 35.04 -14.02 5.97
C ALA A 338 34.27 -15.31 5.61
N ARG A 339 32.93 -15.25 5.48
CA ARG A 339 32.10 -16.39 5.04
C ARG A 339 31.18 -15.99 3.90
N GLN A 340 31.00 -16.91 2.95
CA GLN A 340 30.26 -16.68 1.70
C GLN A 340 28.73 -16.74 1.89
N GLY A 341 28.02 -15.77 1.28
CA GLY A 341 26.61 -15.82 0.85
C GLY A 341 25.53 -15.68 1.93
N LEU A 342 24.56 -14.78 1.71
CA LEU A 342 23.38 -14.55 2.56
C LEU A 342 22.54 -15.83 2.71
N GLN A 343 22.41 -16.60 1.63
CA GLN A 343 21.66 -17.87 1.62
C GLN A 343 22.31 -18.93 2.52
N ALA A 344 23.64 -19.04 2.48
CA ALA A 344 24.36 -19.98 3.33
C ALA A 344 24.32 -19.54 4.80
N ALA A 345 24.32 -18.24 5.07
CA ALA A 345 24.15 -17.70 6.43
C ALA A 345 22.76 -18.01 7.00
N VAL A 346 21.71 -17.73 6.22
CA VAL A 346 20.32 -18.07 6.57
C VAL A 346 20.17 -19.56 6.88
N HIS A 347 20.55 -20.44 5.94
CA HIS A 347 20.37 -21.89 6.11
C HIS A 347 21.06 -22.42 7.38
N ARG A 348 22.27 -21.92 7.68
CA ARG A 348 23.00 -22.27 8.90
C ARG A 348 22.29 -21.81 10.18
N LEU A 349 21.72 -20.61 10.19
CA LEU A 349 21.09 -20.03 11.38
C LEU A 349 19.70 -20.60 11.65
N THR A 350 18.92 -20.87 10.61
CA THR A 350 17.50 -21.27 10.73
C THR A 350 17.28 -22.77 10.58
N GLY A 351 18.18 -23.50 9.92
CA GLY A 351 17.93 -24.87 9.46
C GLY A 351 16.79 -24.98 8.44
N SER A 352 16.35 -23.85 7.86
CA SER A 352 15.23 -23.73 6.93
C SER A 352 15.64 -22.91 5.71
N ASP A 353 15.25 -23.38 4.53
CA ASP A 353 15.43 -22.66 3.27
C ASP A 353 14.34 -21.59 3.04
N GLN A 354 13.38 -21.43 3.95
CA GLN A 354 12.28 -20.48 3.86
C GLN A 354 12.10 -19.65 5.14
N PRO A 355 13.07 -18.81 5.53
CA PRO A 355 12.85 -17.85 6.60
C PRO A 355 11.87 -16.74 6.18
N ARG A 356 11.22 -16.09 7.15
CA ARG A 356 10.46 -14.87 6.90
C ARG A 356 11.40 -13.66 7.02
N PHE A 357 11.56 -12.89 5.95
CA PHE A 357 12.29 -11.61 6.02
C PHE A 357 11.52 -10.60 6.90
N VAL A 358 12.22 -9.93 7.81
CA VAL A 358 11.65 -8.97 8.77
C VAL A 358 12.05 -7.55 8.42
N GLY A 359 13.30 -7.33 8.02
CA GLY A 359 13.82 -6.00 7.70
C GLY A 359 15.33 -6.00 7.53
N ALA A 360 15.92 -4.82 7.32
CA ALA A 360 17.36 -4.66 7.25
C ALA A 360 17.80 -3.37 7.96
N ASP A 361 19.04 -3.35 8.40
CA ASP A 361 19.68 -2.18 9.03
C ASP A 361 21.07 -1.96 8.42
N ASP A 362 21.45 -0.71 8.24
CA ASP A 362 22.71 -0.31 7.62
C ASP A 362 23.74 0.01 8.71
N TYR A 363 25.00 -0.41 8.53
CA TYR A 363 26.07 -0.19 9.49
C TYR A 363 27.40 0.13 8.80
N VAL A 364 28.37 0.58 9.59
CA VAL A 364 29.77 0.68 9.16
C VAL A 364 30.56 -0.36 9.94
N SER A 365 31.28 -1.22 9.22
CA SER A 365 32.06 -2.29 9.83
C SER A 365 33.25 -1.75 10.60
N VAL A 366 33.86 -2.62 11.40
CA VAL A 366 35.09 -2.30 12.13
C VAL A 366 36.21 -1.84 11.19
N ASP A 367 36.23 -2.37 9.97
CA ASP A 367 37.20 -2.02 8.92
C ASP A 367 36.78 -0.79 8.10
N GLY A 368 35.70 -0.10 8.51
CA GLY A 368 35.21 1.13 7.88
C GLY A 368 34.38 0.90 6.61
N ARG A 369 33.94 -0.33 6.34
CA ARG A 369 33.17 -0.67 5.12
C ARG A 369 31.68 -0.48 5.33
N PRO A 370 30.92 -0.02 4.33
CA PRO A 370 29.47 0.02 4.41
C PRO A 370 28.91 -1.40 4.40
N GLY A 371 28.17 -1.73 5.46
CA GLY A 371 27.53 -3.02 5.64
C GLY A 371 26.02 -2.93 5.73
N ARG A 372 25.32 -4.01 5.36
CA ARG A 372 23.87 -4.16 5.55
C ARG A 372 23.56 -5.47 6.25
N ARG A 373 22.85 -5.38 7.37
CA ARG A 373 22.36 -6.52 8.14
C ARG A 373 20.93 -6.83 7.75
N PHE A 374 20.68 -8.04 7.27
CA PHE A 374 19.33 -8.54 7.02
C PHE A 374 18.81 -9.30 8.23
N VAL A 375 17.57 -9.03 8.61
CA VAL A 375 16.90 -9.65 9.74
C VAL A 375 15.82 -10.60 9.23
N PHE A 376 15.86 -11.83 9.73
CA PHE A 376 14.91 -12.87 9.41
C PHE A 376 14.26 -13.42 10.67
N ALA A 377 13.07 -13.99 10.55
CA ALA A 377 12.39 -14.76 11.58
C ALA A 377 12.18 -16.19 11.09
N ALA A 378 12.47 -17.18 11.95
CA ALA A 378 12.24 -18.59 11.67
C ALA A 378 11.95 -19.36 12.97
N PRO A 379 11.18 -20.46 12.90
CA PRO A 379 11.02 -21.36 14.05
C PRO A 379 12.36 -21.99 14.45
N LEU A 380 12.49 -22.36 15.73
CA LEU A 380 13.67 -23.10 16.21
C LEU A 380 13.80 -24.45 15.49
N PRO A 381 15.04 -24.88 15.14
CA PRO A 381 15.27 -26.24 14.65
C PRO A 381 14.75 -27.30 15.63
N ALA A 382 14.14 -28.35 15.09
CA ALA A 382 13.65 -29.47 15.90
C ALA A 382 14.78 -30.09 16.74
N GLY A 383 14.55 -30.25 18.05
CA GLY A 383 15.57 -30.73 19.01
C GLY A 383 16.29 -29.64 19.80
N SER A 384 15.99 -28.36 19.55
CA SER A 384 16.41 -27.25 20.43
C SER A 384 15.68 -27.37 21.77
N SER A 385 16.35 -27.83 22.83
CA SER A 385 15.80 -27.86 24.18
C SER A 385 15.68 -26.44 24.74
N ALA A 386 14.60 -26.16 25.48
CA ALA A 386 14.24 -24.88 26.08
C ALA A 386 15.45 -24.09 26.60
N LEU A 387 15.56 -22.83 26.16
CA LEU A 387 16.52 -21.88 26.70
C LEU A 387 16.15 -21.61 28.17
N ASP A 388 16.94 -22.10 29.11
CA ASP A 388 16.68 -21.87 30.54
C ASP A 388 17.15 -20.47 30.96
N PHE A 389 16.23 -19.52 30.93
CA PHE A 389 16.47 -18.13 31.34
C PHE A 389 16.49 -17.96 32.88
N ALA A 390 16.18 -18.99 33.67
CA ALA A 390 16.02 -18.86 35.12
C ALA A 390 17.35 -18.64 35.86
N THR A 391 18.48 -19.11 35.32
CA THR A 391 19.80 -19.07 35.98
C THR A 391 20.51 -17.71 35.97
N VAL A 392 19.97 -16.68 35.31
CA VAL A 392 20.59 -15.35 35.26
C VAL A 392 20.11 -14.50 36.45
N SER A 393 20.36 -14.98 37.66
CA SER A 393 20.06 -14.28 38.91
C SER A 393 21.25 -13.44 39.37
N ARG A 394 21.08 -12.11 39.37
CA ARG A 394 21.70 -11.00 40.15
C ARG A 394 23.17 -11.02 40.64
N GLU A 395 23.94 -12.09 40.52
CA GLU A 395 25.31 -12.18 41.03
C GLU A 395 26.30 -12.16 39.86
N SER A 396 27.38 -11.37 39.99
CA SER A 396 28.43 -11.12 38.97
C SER A 396 28.01 -10.11 37.89
N THR A 397 28.36 -8.82 37.90
CA THR A 397 29.57 -8.16 38.40
C THR A 397 29.24 -6.71 38.78
N ALA A 398 29.43 -6.34 40.05
CA ALA A 398 29.55 -4.94 40.45
C ALA A 398 30.97 -4.44 40.13
N SER A 399 31.06 -3.32 39.43
CA SER A 399 32.17 -2.38 39.56
C SER A 399 31.55 -0.98 39.49
N PRO A 400 31.78 -0.11 40.48
CA PRO A 400 31.03 1.11 40.62
C PRO A 400 31.52 2.14 39.60
N VAL A 401 30.71 2.43 38.59
CA VAL A 401 30.82 3.69 37.87
C VAL A 401 29.98 4.69 38.66
N THR A 402 30.63 5.64 39.31
CA THR A 402 29.99 6.76 40.00
C THR A 402 29.20 7.62 39.01
N GLU A 403 27.86 7.57 39.08
CA GLU A 403 26.98 8.56 38.42
C GLU A 403 27.05 9.91 39.18
N PRO A 404 26.99 11.06 38.48
CA PRO A 404 26.90 12.37 39.12
C PRO A 404 25.49 12.58 39.74
N PRO A 405 25.34 13.49 40.71
CA PRO A 405 24.15 13.54 41.55
C PRO A 405 22.90 13.98 40.77
N SER A 406 21.79 13.31 41.07
CA SER A 406 20.47 13.45 40.48
C SER A 406 19.82 14.81 40.77
N THR A 407 19.34 15.50 39.75
CA THR A 407 18.32 16.55 39.87
C THR A 407 16.97 16.03 39.37
N GLY A 408 16.04 15.82 40.30
CA GLY A 408 14.60 16.07 40.14
C GLY A 408 13.75 15.20 39.20
N ALA A 409 12.61 14.76 39.75
CA ALA A 409 11.43 14.15 39.11
C ALA A 409 11.54 12.67 38.67
N GLY A 410 10.91 11.80 39.46
CA GLY A 410 10.73 10.39 39.17
C GLY A 410 9.80 10.18 37.97
N ALA A 411 10.40 9.95 36.81
CA ALA A 411 9.80 9.12 35.77
C ALA A 411 10.47 7.75 35.86
N ALA A 412 9.68 6.67 35.96
CA ALA A 412 10.20 5.32 35.81
C ALA A 412 10.95 5.26 34.47
N ARG A 413 12.27 5.02 34.52
CA ARG A 413 13.06 4.81 33.31
C ARG A 413 12.49 3.55 32.63
N PRO A 414 12.21 3.56 31.32
CA PRO A 414 11.80 2.34 30.64
C PRO A 414 12.87 1.27 30.85
N ALA A 415 12.44 0.04 31.15
CA ALA A 415 13.31 -1.10 31.34
C ALA A 415 14.29 -1.18 30.16
N ARG A 416 15.59 -1.03 30.44
CA ARG A 416 16.61 -1.13 29.39
C ARG A 416 16.80 -2.61 29.02
N PRO A 417 16.80 -2.97 27.73
CA PRO A 417 17.18 -4.31 27.32
C PRO A 417 18.59 -4.63 27.83
N ARG A 418 18.76 -5.81 28.41
CA ARG A 418 20.02 -6.24 29.04
C ARG A 418 20.70 -7.29 28.17
N TRP A 419 21.95 -7.02 27.81
CA TRP A 419 22.79 -7.89 26.97
C TRP A 419 23.34 -9.04 27.81
N LEU A 420 23.20 -10.29 27.33
CA LEU A 420 23.72 -11.48 28.01
C LEU A 420 24.66 -12.27 27.07
N PRO A 421 25.83 -12.73 27.54
CA PRO A 421 26.67 -13.62 26.75
C PRO A 421 25.99 -14.98 26.54
N ALA A 422 26.10 -15.58 25.34
CA ALA A 422 25.52 -16.90 25.03
C ALA A 422 25.91 -18.01 26.04
N ARG A 423 27.13 -17.93 26.59
CA ARG A 423 27.62 -18.85 27.63
C ARG A 423 26.86 -18.73 28.97
N ALA A 424 26.27 -17.57 29.26
CA ALA A 424 25.54 -17.29 30.50
C ALA A 424 24.09 -17.80 30.50
N VAL A 425 23.55 -18.19 29.34
CA VAL A 425 22.14 -18.58 29.16
C VAL A 425 21.99 -20.06 28.76
N GLY A 426 23.00 -20.90 29.03
CA GLY A 426 22.95 -22.33 28.69
C GLY A 426 22.88 -22.64 27.19
N ALA A 427 23.12 -21.66 26.31
CA ALA A 427 22.96 -21.76 24.84
C ALA A 427 24.06 -22.59 24.14
N SER A 428 24.60 -23.59 24.83
CA SER A 428 25.62 -24.53 24.37
C SER A 428 25.22 -25.38 23.14
N ARG A 429 23.99 -25.23 22.62
CA ARG A 429 23.40 -26.09 21.58
C ARG A 429 22.71 -25.33 20.45
N LEU A 430 22.98 -24.04 20.27
CA LEU A 430 22.81 -23.37 18.96
C LEU A 430 24.16 -23.51 18.24
N PRO A 431 24.40 -24.57 17.45
CA PRO A 431 25.74 -24.99 17.02
C PRO A 431 26.49 -23.96 16.16
N HIS A 432 25.84 -22.87 15.78
CA HIS A 432 26.36 -21.84 14.89
C HIS A 432 26.16 -20.39 15.40
N ALA A 433 25.67 -20.21 16.62
CA ALA A 433 25.44 -18.87 17.21
C ALA A 433 26.71 -18.36 17.93
N GLU A 434 27.30 -17.27 17.44
CA GLU A 434 28.49 -16.67 18.07
C GLU A 434 28.10 -15.76 19.27
N ARG A 435 26.93 -15.11 19.23
CA ARG A 435 26.30 -14.39 20.37
C ARG A 435 24.78 -14.54 20.33
N VAL A 436 24.14 -14.51 21.50
CA VAL A 436 22.68 -14.60 21.69
C VAL A 436 22.22 -13.35 22.43
N LEU A 437 21.34 -12.56 21.83
CA LEU A 437 20.72 -11.41 22.49
C LEU A 437 19.38 -11.83 23.07
N VAL A 438 19.14 -11.50 24.33
CA VAL A 438 17.88 -11.80 25.02
C VAL A 438 17.31 -10.48 25.52
N ALA A 439 16.22 -10.02 24.90
CA ALA A 439 15.46 -8.90 25.44
C ALA A 439 14.42 -9.44 26.42
N ARG A 440 14.72 -9.40 27.72
CA ARG A 440 13.70 -9.64 28.76
C ARG A 440 12.98 -8.32 29.03
N TRP A 441 11.68 -8.26 28.78
CA TRP A 441 10.84 -7.19 29.36
C TRP A 441 10.82 -7.41 30.88
N LEU A 442 11.73 -6.76 31.59
CA LEU A 442 11.66 -6.69 33.05
C LEU A 442 10.50 -5.75 33.37
N ARG A 443 9.31 -6.32 33.64
CA ARG A 443 8.33 -5.61 34.46
C ARG A 443 9.01 -5.42 35.82
N GLU A 444 9.19 -4.18 36.24
CA GLU A 444 9.47 -3.92 37.65
C GLU A 444 8.22 -4.36 38.42
N GLU A 445 8.39 -5.34 39.33
CA GLU A 445 7.39 -5.65 40.36
C GLU A 445 7.23 -4.49 41.33
#